data_AF-A0A2V8BKP9-F1
#
_entry.id   AF-A0A2V8BKP9-F1
#
_cell.length_a   1.000
_cell.length_b   1.000
_cell.length_c   1.000
_cell.angle_alpha   90.00
_cell.angle_beta   90.00
_cell.angle_gamma   90.00
#
_symmetry.space_group_name_H-M   'P 1'
#
loop_
_entity.id
_entity.type
_entity.pdbx_description
1 polymer ?
#
loop_
_entity_poly.entity_id
_entity_poly.type
_entity_poly.pdbx_seq_one_letter_code
_entity_poly.pdbx_strand_id
1 'polypeptide(L)'
;MRALYIIVPVLCILVIAYRYYSAFIAAKLWALDDTRVTPAHAKSDGANFFPTTRWVLFGHHFAAIAGAGPLVGPVLAAQFGYAPGLIWLVGGVCL
;
A
#
# COMPACT_ATOMS: atom_id res chain seq x y z
N MET A 1 9.81 -26.74 5.57
CA MET A 1 11.00 -26.12 6.22
C MET A 1 11.77 -25.17 5.29
N ARG A 2 12.00 -25.48 4.00
CA ARG A 2 12.74 -24.57 3.09
C ARG A 2 12.08 -23.22 2.80
N ALA A 3 10.74 -23.15 2.73
CA ALA A 3 10.03 -21.89 2.46
C ALA A 3 10.14 -20.85 3.60
N LEU A 4 10.36 -21.30 4.84
CA LEU A 4 10.48 -20.40 6.00
C LEU A 4 11.72 -19.49 5.88
N TYR A 5 12.79 -19.96 5.25
CA TYR A 5 13.98 -19.14 4.98
C TYR A 5 13.71 -17.94 4.07
N ILE A 6 12.57 -17.93 3.38
CA ILE A 6 12.17 -16.84 2.49
C ILE A 6 11.08 -16.01 3.16
N ILE A 7 10.06 -16.66 3.71
CA ILE A 7 8.93 -15.99 4.33
C ILE A 7 9.37 -15.13 5.52
N VAL A 8 10.23 -15.66 6.41
CA VAL A 8 10.61 -14.94 7.63
C VAL A 8 11.38 -13.65 7.30
N PRO A 9 12.45 -13.66 6.47
CA PRO A 9 13.12 -12.41 6.08
C PRO A 9 12.20 -11.42 5.39
N VAL A 10 11.31 -11.88 4.49
CA VAL A 10 10.35 -11.00 3.80
C VAL A 10 9.43 -10.33 4.81
N LEU A 11 8.84 -11.07 5.74
CA LEU A 11 7.99 -10.49 6.79
C LEU A 11 8.76 -9.48 7.66
N CYS A 12 10.01 -9.78 8.02
CA CYS A 12 10.85 -8.84 8.76
C CYS A 12 11.06 -7.53 7.98
N ILE A 13 11.37 -7.61 6.68
CA ILE A 13 11.53 -6.43 5.81
C ILE A 13 10.23 -5.62 5.76
N LEU A 14 9.09 -6.28 5.55
CA LEU A 14 7.79 -5.63 5.48
C LEU A 14 7.42 -4.93 6.79
N VAL A 15 7.70 -5.55 7.94
CA VAL A 15 7.45 -4.94 9.25
C VAL A 15 8.33 -3.70 9.47
N ILE A 16 9.60 -3.76 9.09
CA ILE A 16 10.53 -2.62 9.18
C ILE A 16 10.07 -1.48 8.26
N ALA A 17 9.78 -1.78 6.99
CA ALA A 17 9.29 -0.79 6.04
C ALA A 17 7.97 -0.17 6.52
N TYR A 18 7.01 -0.98 6.96
CA TYR A 18 5.76 -0.50 7.53
C TYR A 18 6.02 0.40 8.75
N ARG A 19 6.93 0.04 9.67
CA ARG A 19 7.13 0.82 10.89
C ARG A 19 7.81 2.16 10.67
N TYR A 20 8.81 2.21 9.80
CA TYR A 20 9.67 3.40 9.64
C TYR A 20 9.29 4.22 8.41
N TYR A 21 9.08 3.58 7.26
CA TYR A 21 8.79 4.30 6.03
C TYR A 21 7.36 4.86 6.03
N SER A 22 6.36 4.08 6.46
CA SER A 22 4.99 4.60 6.56
C SER A 22 4.88 5.74 7.59
N ALA A 23 5.60 5.64 8.71
CA ALA A 23 5.64 6.69 9.72
C ALA A 23 6.34 7.95 9.21
N PHE A 24 7.42 7.81 8.44
CA PHE A 24 8.09 8.93 7.77
C PHE A 24 7.15 9.62 6.77
N ILE A 25 6.44 8.85 5.94
CA ILE A 25 5.47 9.38 4.98
C ILE A 25 4.36 10.15 5.71
N ALA A 26 3.77 9.54 6.74
CA ALA A 26 2.68 10.12 7.51
C ALA A 26 3.08 11.41 8.24
N ALA A 27 4.24 11.42 8.91
CA ALA A 27 4.67 12.53 9.75
C ALA A 27 5.38 13.65 8.98
N LYS A 28 6.19 13.32 7.97
CA LYS A 28 7.07 14.30 7.31
C LYS A 28 6.59 14.73 5.93
N LEU A 29 6.04 13.82 5.12
CA LEU A 29 5.57 14.13 3.78
C LEU A 29 4.15 14.72 3.81
N TRP A 30 3.21 13.98 4.41
CA TRP A 30 1.80 14.37 4.42
C TRP A 30 1.40 15.18 5.66
N ALA A 31 2.19 15.09 6.73
CA ALA A 31 1.90 15.73 8.01
C ALA A 31 0.43 15.53 8.42
N LEU A 32 0.02 14.25 8.50
CA LEU A 32 -1.37 13.86 8.77
C LEU A 32 -1.86 14.51 10.08
N ASP A 33 -3.06 15.07 10.00
CA ASP A 33 -3.67 15.87 11.07
C ASP A 33 -5.15 15.49 11.18
N ASP A 34 -5.48 14.73 12.22
CA ASP A 34 -6.82 14.21 12.47
C ASP A 34 -7.83 15.31 12.86
N THR A 35 -7.36 16.52 13.16
CA THR A 35 -8.26 17.66 13.46
C THR A 35 -8.83 18.30 12.19
N ARG A 36 -8.28 17.98 11.01
CA ARG A 36 -8.73 18.55 9.74
C ARG A 36 -9.99 17.86 9.24
N VAL A 37 -11.05 18.65 9.08
CA VAL A 37 -12.28 18.20 8.45
C VAL A 37 -12.00 17.88 6.98
N THR A 38 -12.28 16.63 6.57
CA THR A 38 -12.09 16.22 5.18
C THR A 38 -13.08 16.95 4.25
N PRO A 39 -12.71 17.20 2.98
CA PRO A 39 -13.61 17.85 2.02
C PRO A 39 -14.96 17.14 1.86
N ALA A 40 -15.00 15.82 2.07
CA ALA A 40 -16.23 15.03 2.05
C ALA A 40 -17.27 15.51 3.07
N HIS A 41 -16.83 16.05 4.21
CA HIS A 41 -17.72 16.61 5.23
C HIS A 41 -17.89 18.13 5.09
N ALA A 42 -16.85 18.87 4.69
CA ALA A 42 -16.90 20.32 4.61
C ALA A 42 -17.65 20.85 3.37
N LYS A 43 -17.68 20.09 2.27
CA LYS A 43 -18.25 20.49 0.96
C LYS A 43 -19.20 19.43 0.42
N SER A 44 -20.04 18.84 1.27
CA SER A 44 -20.98 17.78 0.88
C SER A 44 -21.94 18.24 -0.23
N ASP A 45 -21.58 18.04 -1.49
CA ASP A 45 -22.22 18.63 -2.67
C ASP A 45 -23.22 17.71 -3.37
N GLY A 46 -23.38 16.48 -2.89
CA GLY A 46 -24.30 15.53 -3.51
C GLY A 46 -23.79 14.92 -4.83
N ALA A 47 -22.52 15.13 -5.19
CA ALA A 47 -21.93 14.57 -6.40
C ALA A 47 -20.49 14.09 -6.19
N ASN A 48 -19.57 14.99 -5.85
CA ASN A 48 -18.13 14.71 -5.75
C ASN A 48 -17.67 14.46 -4.31
N PHE A 49 -18.37 15.03 -3.34
CA PHE A 49 -18.00 14.99 -1.93
C PHE A 49 -19.11 14.32 -1.13
N PHE A 50 -18.92 13.04 -0.84
CA PHE A 50 -19.83 12.25 -0.02
C PHE A 50 -19.09 11.57 1.14
N PRO A 51 -19.56 11.74 2.38
CA PRO A 51 -18.96 11.08 3.53
C PRO A 51 -19.20 9.57 3.45
N THR A 52 -18.10 8.81 3.40
CA THR A 52 -18.12 7.35 3.29
C THR A 52 -17.30 6.74 4.43
N THR A 53 -17.64 5.51 4.83
CA THR A 53 -16.86 4.81 5.86
C THR A 53 -15.44 4.52 5.36
N ARG A 54 -14.46 4.56 6.27
CA ARG A 54 -13.05 4.31 5.95
C ARG A 54 -12.79 2.97 5.27
N TRP A 55 -13.59 1.95 5.59
CA TRP A 55 -13.44 0.60 5.03
C TRP A 55 -13.88 0.53 3.57
N VAL A 56 -15.00 1.19 3.24
CA VAL A 56 -15.48 1.26 1.86
C VAL A 56 -14.54 2.13 1.01
N LEU A 57 -14.04 3.24 1.56
CA LEU A 57 -13.07 4.09 0.89
C LEU A 57 -11.76 3.34 0.61
N PHE A 58 -11.25 2.60 1.59
CA PHE A 58 -10.09 1.73 1.41
C PHE A 58 -10.34 0.69 0.30
N GLY A 59 -11.49 0.02 0.31
CA GLY A 59 -11.86 -0.95 -0.72
C GLY A 59 -11.86 -0.36 -2.13
N HIS A 60 -12.41 0.84 -2.31
CA HIS A 60 -12.41 1.53 -3.61
C HIS A 60 -10.99 1.88 -4.07
N HIS A 61 -10.15 2.44 -3.18
CA HIS A 61 -8.76 2.74 -3.52
C HIS A 61 -7.96 1.48 -3.81
N PHE A 62 -8.15 0.43 -3.03
CA PHE A 62 -7.49 -0.85 -3.24
C PHE A 62 -7.91 -1.48 -4.57
N ALA A 63 -9.20 -1.52 -4.88
CA ALA A 63 -9.71 -2.05 -6.15
C ALA A 63 -9.17 -1.25 -7.35
N ALA A 64 -9.06 0.07 -7.24
CA ALA A 64 -8.52 0.93 -8.30
C ALA A 64 -7.05 0.62 -8.64
N ILE A 65 -6.23 0.20 -7.67
CA ILE A 65 -4.82 -0.15 -7.90
C ILE A 65 -4.58 -1.65 -8.12
N ALA A 66 -5.52 -2.50 -7.69
CA ALA A 66 -5.35 -3.96 -7.64
C ALA A 66 -5.06 -4.59 -9.01
N GLY A 67 -5.61 -4.01 -10.08
CA GLY A 67 -5.35 -4.47 -11.45
C GLY A 67 -3.89 -4.27 -11.87
N ALA A 68 -3.34 -3.06 -11.70
CA ALA A 68 -2.00 -2.75 -12.20
C ALA A 68 -0.89 -3.29 -11.29
N GLY A 69 -0.98 -3.08 -9.97
CA GLY A 69 0.10 -3.45 -9.06
C GLY A 69 0.10 -4.95 -8.71
N PRO A 70 -0.86 -5.42 -7.91
CA PRO A 70 -0.93 -6.81 -7.45
C PRO A 70 -1.07 -7.88 -8.52
N LEU A 71 -1.70 -7.58 -9.66
CA LEU A 71 -1.94 -8.58 -10.71
C LEU A 71 -0.84 -8.58 -11.79
N VAL A 72 -0.59 -7.43 -12.44
CA VAL A 72 0.35 -7.35 -13.57
C VAL A 72 1.81 -7.41 -13.10
N GLY A 73 2.14 -6.77 -11.98
CA GLY A 73 3.50 -6.72 -11.45
C GLY A 73 4.14 -8.10 -11.23
N PRO A 74 3.53 -9.02 -10.46
CA PRO A 74 4.08 -10.35 -10.23
C PRO A 74 4.23 -11.19 -11.50
N VAL A 75 3.32 -11.04 -12.48
CA VAL A 75 3.40 -11.75 -13.76
C VAL A 75 4.59 -11.27 -14.58
N LEU A 76 4.86 -9.95 -14.59
CA LEU A 76 6.06 -9.39 -15.22
C LEU A 76 7.34 -9.81 -14.49
N ALA A 77 7.33 -9.76 -13.15
CA ALA A 77 8.47 -10.14 -12.32
C ALA A 77 8.87 -11.61 -12.48
N ALA A 78 7.89 -12.51 -12.64
CA ALA A 78 8.13 -13.95 -12.80
C ALA A 78 8.95 -14.28 -14.07
N GLN A 79 8.90 -13.45 -15.11
CA GLN A 79 9.64 -13.65 -16.35
C GLN A 79 11.16 -13.56 -16.15
N PHE A 80 11.62 -12.84 -15.11
CA PHE A 80 13.04 -12.71 -14.79
C PHE A 80 13.56 -13.83 -13.88
N GLY A 81 12.69 -14.76 -13.46
CA GLY A 81 13.02 -15.85 -12.55
C GLY A 81 12.84 -15.50 -11.08
N TYR A 82 13.07 -16.50 -10.22
CA TYR A 82 12.62 -16.48 -8.83
C TYR A 82 13.30 -15.41 -7.96
N ALA A 83 14.63 -15.35 -7.97
CA ALA A 83 15.38 -14.41 -7.12
C ALA A 83 15.19 -12.93 -7.51
N PRO A 84 15.40 -12.51 -8.78
CA PRO A 84 15.20 -11.11 -9.17
C PRO A 84 13.73 -10.70 -9.07
N GLY A 85 12.79 -11.60 -9.39
CA GLY A 85 11.36 -11.33 -9.22
C GLY A 85 10.98 -11.11 -7.76
N LEU A 86 11.50 -11.92 -6.84
CA LEU A 86 11.28 -11.75 -5.39
C LEU A 86 11.84 -10.42 -4.88
N ILE A 87 13.07 -10.06 -5.26
CA ILE A 87 13.69 -8.79 -4.83
C ILE A 87 12.88 -7.60 -5.35
N TRP A 88 12.45 -7.64 -6.61
CA TRP A 88 11.62 -6.58 -7.20
C TRP A 88 10.28 -6.46 -6.49
N LEU A 89 9.61 -7.57 -6.17
CA LEU A 89 8.33 -7.57 -5.44
C LEU A 89 8.48 -7.01 -4.03
N VAL A 90 9.48 -7.47 -3.28
CA VAL A 90 9.70 -7.06 -1.89
C VAL A 90 10.16 -5.60 -1.82
N GLY A 91 11.05 -5.18 -2.72
CA GLY A 91 11.47 -3.78 -2.82
C GLY A 91 10.31 -2.86 -3.23
N GLY A 92 9.55 -3.27 -4.24
CA GLY A 92 8.44 -2.48 -4.79
C GLY A 92 7.28 -2.26 -3.82
N VAL A 93 6.97 -3.21 -2.94
CA VAL A 93 5.91 -3.02 -1.93
C VAL A 93 6.37 -2.16 -0.73
N CYS A 94 7.68 -2.01 -0.53
CA CYS A 94 8.23 -1.20 0.56
C CYS A 94 8.36 0.28 0.19
N LEU A 95 8.24 0.63 -1.09
CA LEU A 95 8.39 1.98 -1.65
C LEU A 95 7.02 2.50 -2.13
#